data_AF-A0A3A0FDI5-F1
#
_entry.id   AF-A0A3A0FDI5-F1
#
_cell.length_a   1.000
_cell.length_b   1.000
_cell.length_c   1.000
_cell.angle_alpha   90.00
_cell.angle_beta   90.00
_cell.angle_gamma   90.00
#
_symmetry.space_group_name_H-M   'P 1'
#
loop_
_entity.id
_entity.type
_entity.pdbx_description
1 polymer ?
#
loop_
_entity_poly.entity_id
_entity_poly.type
_entity_poly.pdbx_seq_one_letter_code
_entity_poly.pdbx_strand_id
1 'polypeptide(L)'
;MRPPGSYKIASRNRAFEAFLGAEARSERRTRKLLDSLRTQILEGSEGLRIRRVFTTPREVFRLELELPELGYQRTTLLDRDALDELLTADDVRAVVRRRLRLG
;
A
#
# COMPACT_ATOMS: atom_id res chain seq x y z
N MET A 1 -14.10 34.94 6.04
CA MET A 1 -13.35 34.65 4.81
C MET A 1 -12.50 33.41 5.05
N ARG A 2 -12.68 32.30 4.29
CA ARG A 2 -11.82 31.11 4.42
C ARG A 2 -10.56 31.29 3.57
N PRO A 3 -9.36 30.93 4.05
CA PRO A 3 -8.16 31.02 3.24
C PRO A 3 -8.24 30.07 2.04
N PRO A 4 -7.85 30.52 0.83
CA PRO A 4 -7.74 29.65 -0.35
C PRO A 4 -6.77 28.51 -0.05
N GLY A 5 -7.17 27.28 -0.37
CA GLY A 5 -6.40 26.04 -0.09
C GLY A 5 -6.90 25.22 1.11
N SER A 6 -7.91 25.68 1.86
CA SER A 6 -8.51 24.89 2.94
C SER A 6 -9.51 23.84 2.41
N TYR A 7 -9.01 22.73 1.88
CA TYR A 7 -9.86 21.59 1.56
C TYR A 7 -10.27 20.88 2.86
N LYS A 8 -11.56 20.99 3.21
CA LYS A 8 -12.13 20.30 4.38
C LYS A 8 -12.37 18.83 4.00
N ILE A 9 -11.38 17.97 4.21
CA ILE A 9 -11.54 16.52 4.04
C ILE A 9 -12.45 16.03 5.18
N ALA A 10 -13.76 15.99 4.92
CA ALA A 10 -14.74 15.44 5.84
C ALA A 10 -14.67 13.91 5.83
N SER A 11 -13.72 13.33 6.59
CA SER A 11 -13.71 11.90 6.85
C SER A 11 -14.69 11.58 7.97
N ARG A 12 -15.82 10.93 7.66
CA ARG A 12 -16.80 10.44 8.66
C ARG A 12 -16.17 9.48 9.68
N ASN A 13 -15.06 8.83 9.34
CA ASN A 13 -14.36 7.88 10.22
C ASN A 13 -13.39 8.53 11.22
N ARG A 14 -13.09 9.85 11.10
CA ARG A 14 -12.13 10.51 12.00
C ARG A 14 -12.55 10.51 13.46
N ALA A 15 -13.87 10.62 13.73
CA ALA A 15 -14.35 10.67 15.11
C ALA A 15 -14.00 9.39 15.87
N PHE A 16 -14.26 8.22 15.27
CA PHE A 16 -13.93 6.93 15.88
C PHE A 16 -12.41 6.66 15.92
N GLU A 17 -11.68 7.00 14.86
CA GLU A 17 -10.22 6.82 14.85
C GLU A 17 -9.52 7.74 15.88
N ALA A 18 -10.03 8.94 16.15
CA ALA A 18 -9.46 9.83 17.16
C ALA A 18 -9.51 9.26 18.59
N PHE A 19 -10.43 8.34 18.88
CA PHE A 19 -10.49 7.63 20.17
C PHE A 19 -9.47 6.48 20.28
N LEU A 20 -8.82 6.09 19.18
CA LEU A 20 -7.76 5.08 19.19
C LEU A 20 -6.40 5.73 19.51
N GLY A 21 -5.59 5.02 20.30
CA GLY A 21 -4.18 5.35 20.51
C GLY A 21 -3.42 5.47 19.18
N ALA A 22 -2.29 6.18 19.19
CA ALA A 22 -1.50 6.44 17.98
C ALA A 22 -1.06 5.14 17.29
N GLU A 23 -0.65 4.14 18.05
CA GLU A 23 -0.24 2.82 17.56
C GLU A 23 -1.40 2.08 16.90
N ALA A 24 -2.53 1.95 17.60
CA ALA A 24 -3.73 1.29 17.05
C ALA A 24 -4.26 1.96 15.77
N ARG A 25 -4.16 3.29 15.67
CA ARG A 25 -4.45 4.00 14.41
C ARG A 25 -3.47 3.66 13.30
N SER A 26 -2.18 3.61 13.62
CA SER A 26 -1.11 3.27 12.67
C SER A 26 -1.33 1.87 12.12
N GLU A 27 -1.52 0.88 12.98
CA GLU A 27 -1.79 -0.51 12.61
C GLU A 27 -3.03 -0.64 11.71
N ARG A 28 -4.12 0.02 12.08
CA ARG A 28 -5.35 0.00 11.28
C ARG A 28 -5.13 0.62 9.91
N ARG A 29 -4.34 1.70 9.82
CA ARG A 29 -4.00 2.33 8.55
C ARG A 29 -3.13 1.41 7.70
N THR A 30 -2.13 0.76 8.28
CA THR A 30 -1.28 -0.22 7.61
C THR A 30 -2.12 -1.36 7.05
N ARG A 31 -3.02 -1.93 7.85
CA ARG A 31 -3.93 -3.00 7.41
C ARG A 31 -4.79 -2.59 6.22
N LYS A 32 -5.45 -1.43 6.29
CA LYS A 32 -6.24 -0.89 5.17
C LYS A 32 -5.41 -0.68 3.91
N LEU A 33 -4.16 -0.23 4.07
CA LEU A 33 -3.25 -0.04 2.95
C LEU A 33 -2.87 -1.38 2.31
N LEU A 34 -2.55 -2.39 3.13
CA LEU A 34 -2.24 -3.74 2.65
C LEU A 34 -3.43 -4.37 1.95
N ASP A 35 -4.63 -4.29 2.53
CA ASP A 35 -5.85 -4.80 1.91
C ASP A 35 -6.10 -4.15 0.54
N SER A 36 -5.95 -2.83 0.45
CA SER A 36 -6.06 -2.11 -0.82
C SER A 36 -5.02 -2.57 -1.86
N LEU A 37 -3.79 -2.87 -1.43
CA LEU A 37 -2.76 -3.40 -2.33
C LEU A 37 -3.08 -4.82 -2.77
N ARG A 38 -3.57 -5.69 -1.87
CA ARG A 38 -3.99 -7.06 -2.21
C ARG A 38 -5.06 -7.03 -3.29
N THR A 39 -6.12 -6.25 -3.08
CA THR A 39 -7.19 -6.07 -4.06
C THR A 39 -6.64 -5.63 -5.41
N GLN A 40 -5.79 -4.60 -5.47
CA GLN A 40 -5.21 -4.14 -6.74
C GLN A 40 -4.29 -5.17 -7.43
N ILE A 41 -3.54 -5.97 -6.65
CA ILE A 41 -2.70 -7.03 -7.20
C ILE A 41 -3.56 -8.14 -7.81
N LEU A 42 -4.65 -8.51 -7.13
CA LEU A 42 -5.55 -9.60 -7.54
C LEU A 42 -6.47 -9.20 -8.70
N GLU A 43 -6.99 -7.97 -8.70
CA GLU A 43 -7.88 -7.44 -9.75
C GLU A 43 -7.17 -7.19 -11.09
N GLY A 44 -5.84 -7.32 -11.13
CA GLY A 44 -5.11 -7.32 -12.39
C GLY A 44 -4.38 -6.03 -12.72
N SER A 45 -3.88 -5.30 -11.72
CA SER A 45 -2.84 -4.27 -11.94
C SER A 45 -1.75 -4.80 -12.87
N GLU A 46 -1.39 -4.07 -13.91
CA GLU A 46 -0.30 -4.45 -14.81
C GLU A 46 1.05 -4.06 -14.18
N GLY A 47 2.15 -4.61 -14.69
CA GLY A 47 3.49 -4.10 -14.34
C GLY A 47 3.91 -4.14 -12.86
N LEU A 48 3.44 -5.10 -12.05
CA LEU A 48 3.87 -5.23 -10.64
C LEU A 48 5.40 -5.40 -10.55
N ARG A 49 6.06 -4.46 -9.86
CA ARG A 49 7.50 -4.52 -9.55
C ARG A 49 7.73 -4.30 -8.07
N ILE A 50 8.63 -5.10 -7.50
CA ILE A 50 9.07 -4.97 -6.12
C ILE A 50 10.58 -4.84 -6.13
N ARG A 51 11.11 -3.75 -5.58
CA ARG A 51 12.55 -3.50 -5.51
C ARG A 51 12.93 -3.08 -4.10
N ARG A 52 13.98 -3.68 -3.56
CA ARG A 52 14.60 -3.16 -2.34
C ARG A 52 15.36 -1.87 -2.69
N VAL A 53 14.96 -0.75 -2.10
CA VAL A 53 15.54 0.57 -2.38
C VAL A 53 16.43 1.09 -1.26
N PHE A 54 16.31 0.49 -0.07
CA PHE A 54 17.14 0.84 1.07
C PHE A 54 17.41 -0.41 1.92
N THR A 55 18.58 -0.47 2.54
CA THR A 55 19.01 -1.62 3.35
C THR A 55 19.39 -1.25 4.78
N THR A 56 19.99 -0.07 4.99
CA THR A 56 20.61 0.29 6.27
C THR A 56 20.24 1.71 6.67
N PRO A 57 19.71 1.97 7.88
CA PRO A 57 19.59 1.05 9.02
C PRO A 57 18.39 0.09 8.97
N ARG A 58 17.50 0.23 7.99
CA ARG A 58 16.31 -0.62 7.84
C ARG A 58 16.03 -0.91 6.38
N GLU A 59 15.50 -2.09 6.09
CA GLU A 59 15.11 -2.44 4.73
C GLU A 59 13.83 -1.69 4.32
N VAL A 60 13.85 -1.13 3.11
CA VAL A 60 12.68 -0.50 2.50
C VAL A 60 12.51 -1.06 1.10
N PHE A 61 11.29 -1.48 0.78
CA PHE A 61 10.88 -2.04 -0.49
C PHE A 61 9.94 -1.07 -1.19
N ARG A 62 10.25 -0.74 -2.44
CA ARG A 62 9.38 0.01 -3.34
C ARG A 62 8.55 -0.97 -4.14
N LEU A 63 7.24 -0.89 -3.97
CA LEU A 63 6.24 -1.62 -4.73
C LEU A 63 5.59 -0.67 -5.74
N GLU A 64 5.62 -1.06 -7.00
CA GLU A 64 5.05 -0.32 -8.12
C GLU A 64 3.94 -1.16 -8.75
N LEU A 65 2.78 -0.55 -8.95
CA LEU A 65 1.64 -1.13 -9.66
C LEU A 65 1.24 -0.18 -10.78
N GLU A 66 1.19 -0.67 -12.01
CA GLU A 66 0.55 0.06 -13.09
C GLU A 66 -0.96 -0.16 -12.99
N LEU A 67 -1.71 0.93 -13.01
CA LEU A 67 -3.17 0.92 -12.99
C LEU A 67 -3.63 1.56 -14.30
N PRO A 68 -3.67 0.79 -15.41
CA PRO A 68 -3.91 1.33 -16.75
C PRO A 68 -5.24 2.09 -16.84
N GLU A 69 -6.28 1.59 -16.17
CA GLU A 69 -7.60 2.22 -16.11
C GLU A 69 -7.58 3.65 -15.55
N LEU A 70 -6.60 3.95 -14.70
CA LEU A 70 -6.46 5.23 -14.04
C LEU A 70 -5.30 6.06 -14.63
N GLY A 71 -4.59 5.51 -15.63
CA GLY A 71 -3.48 6.17 -16.31
C GLY A 71 -2.32 6.56 -15.38
N TYR A 72 -2.17 5.90 -14.22
CA TYR A 72 -1.11 6.22 -13.26
C TYR A 72 -0.43 4.98 -12.70
N GLN A 73 0.78 5.18 -12.18
CA GLN A 73 1.54 4.18 -11.44
C GLN A 73 1.42 4.43 -9.94
N ARG A 74 0.87 3.48 -9.18
CA ARG A 74 0.89 3.54 -7.73
C ARG A 74 2.25 3.08 -7.23
N THR A 75 2.96 3.97 -6.54
CA THR A 75 4.20 3.64 -5.83
C THR A 75 3.93 3.61 -4.33
N THR A 76 4.27 2.50 -3.66
CA THR A 76 4.16 2.36 -2.20
C THR A 76 5.49 1.88 -1.63
N LEU A 77 5.92 2.50 -0.52
CA LEU A 77 7.09 2.07 0.24
C LEU A 77 6.64 1.20 1.40
N LEU A 78 7.22 0.02 1.52
CA LEU A 78 6.96 -0.97 2.56
C LEU A 78 8.26 -1.23 3.32
N ASP A 79 8.16 -1.47 4.62
CA ASP A 79 9.22 -2.15 5.34
C ASP A 79 9.16 -3.67 5.07
N ARG A 80 10.04 -4.42 5.72
CA ARG A 80 10.10 -5.86 5.58
C ARG A 80 8.83 -6.54 6.09
N ASP A 81 8.36 -6.15 7.27
CA ASP A 81 7.22 -6.79 7.92
C ASP A 81 5.93 -6.61 7.11
N ALA A 82 5.69 -5.40 6.60
CA ALA A 82 4.52 -5.12 5.76
C ALA A 82 4.60 -5.84 4.40
N LEU A 83 5.78 -6.02 3.83
CA LEU A 83 5.97 -6.81 2.62
C LEU A 83 5.71 -8.30 2.88
N ASP A 84 6.24 -8.84 3.98
CA ASP A 84 6.03 -10.23 4.37
C ASP A 84 4.54 -10.50 4.67
N GLU A 85 3.85 -9.57 5.33
CA GLU A 85 2.40 -9.64 5.56
C GLU A 85 1.60 -9.60 4.24
N LEU A 86 2.02 -8.77 3.28
CA LEU A 86 1.39 -8.72 1.96
C LEU A 86 1.52 -10.06 1.22
N LEU A 87 2.71 -10.67 1.28
CA LEU A 87 3.05 -11.93 0.59
C LEU A 87 2.60 -13.20 1.34
N THR A 88 2.06 -13.05 2.55
CA THR A 88 1.48 -14.17 3.31
C THR A 88 0.23 -14.72 2.63
N ALA A 89 -0.51 -13.88 1.89
CA ALA A 89 -1.66 -14.31 1.12
C ALA A 89 -1.22 -15.13 -0.12
N ASP A 90 -1.65 -16.40 -0.19
CA ASP A 90 -1.17 -17.38 -1.18
C ASP A 90 -1.45 -16.96 -2.63
N ASP A 91 -2.60 -16.36 -2.85
CA ASP A 91 -3.05 -15.78 -4.11
C ASP A 91 -2.14 -14.61 -4.55
N VAL A 92 -1.84 -13.68 -3.65
CA VAL A 92 -0.90 -12.56 -3.91
C VAL A 92 0.50 -13.10 -4.22
N ARG A 93 0.97 -14.06 -3.42
CA ARG A 93 2.28 -14.70 -3.60
C ARG A 93 2.38 -15.41 -4.95
N ALA A 94 1.33 -16.09 -5.39
CA ALA A 94 1.28 -16.75 -6.68
C ALA A 94 1.38 -15.74 -7.84
N VAL A 95 0.64 -14.63 -7.77
CA VAL A 95 0.70 -13.54 -8.77
C VAL A 95 2.09 -12.93 -8.84
N VAL A 96 2.68 -12.60 -7.70
CA VAL A 96 4.03 -12.02 -7.61
C VAL A 96 5.06 -12.97 -8.21
N ARG A 97 5.05 -14.25 -7.83
CA ARG A 97 5.99 -15.25 -8.36
C ARG A 97 5.86 -15.43 -9.87
N ARG A 98 4.64 -15.48 -10.40
CA ARG A 98 4.40 -15.58 -11.84
C ARG A 98 5.01 -14.40 -12.58
N ARG A 99 4.87 -13.19 -12.04
CA ARG A 99 5.38 -11.95 -12.67
C ARG A 99 6.90 -11.80 -12.57
N LEU A 100 7.47 -12.16 -11.42
CA LEU A 100 8.93 -12.14 -11.24
C LEU A 100 9.65 -13.22 -12.07
N ARG A 101 8.95 -14.27 -12.51
CA ARG A 101 9.52 -15.27 -13.43
C ARG A 101 9.45 -14.87 -14.91
N LEU A 102 8.70 -13.83 -15.24
CA LEU A 102 8.46 -13.36 -16.61
C LEU A 102 9.19 -12.04 -16.93
N GLY A 103 9.97 -11.51 -15.99
CA GLY A 103 10.72 -10.27 -16.12
C GLY A 103 12.22 -10.46 -16.04
#